data_AF-T0L6G2-F1
#
_entry.id   AF-T0L6G2-F1
#
_cell.length_a   1.000
_cell.length_b   1.000
_cell.length_c   1.000
_cell.angle_alpha   90.00
_cell.angle_beta   90.00
_cell.angle_gamma   90.00
#
_symmetry.space_group_name_H-M   'P 1'
#
loop_
_entity.id
_entity.type
_entity.pdbx_description
1 polymer ?
#
loop_
_entity_poly.entity_id
_entity_poly.type
_entity_poly.pdbx_seq_one_letter_code
_entity_poly.pdbx_strand_id
1 'polypeptide(L)'
;MHWPTIDMPFTESGVVPDIIINPHAFPSRMTIGMLIESMAGKSGCCSGVIQDASTFEKKFEFKHNNESDKENISIGDELAKYGFNYYGNEPMYSGITGNEFKTDIFVGVVFYQRLRHMVNDKYQVRTSGAVVATTRQPVGGRKNLGGVRFGEMERDAMIAHGTSYILNDRLLNCSDYTVFTYCCKCKSILFATNNKCICGGKIFNEVEMPYVFKYLCSELLAMNIRVILNLKQPQVI
;
A
#
# COMPACT_ATOMS: atom_id res chain seq x y z
N MET A 1 -5.20 2.08 -15.00
CA MET A 1 -6.47 2.54 -15.60
C MET A 1 -6.07 3.40 -16.77
N HIS A 2 -6.11 2.85 -17.98
CA HIS A 2 -5.81 3.60 -19.19
C HIS A 2 -7.14 4.13 -19.71
N TRP A 3 -7.32 5.44 -19.67
CA TRP A 3 -8.45 6.07 -20.35
C TRP A 3 -8.21 5.96 -21.86
N PRO A 4 -9.22 5.60 -22.66
CA PRO A 4 -9.08 5.66 -24.10
C PRO A 4 -8.84 7.11 -24.52
N THR A 5 -8.01 7.33 -25.54
CA THR A 5 -7.64 8.67 -26.01
C THR A 5 -8.86 9.53 -26.38
N ILE A 6 -9.94 8.89 -26.83
CA ILE A 6 -11.20 9.55 -27.22
C ILE A 6 -11.89 10.24 -26.03
N ASP A 7 -11.77 9.66 -24.83
CA ASP A 7 -12.41 10.20 -23.63
C ASP A 7 -11.55 11.26 -22.94
N MET A 8 -10.28 11.39 -23.34
CA MET A 8 -9.36 12.35 -22.74
C MET A 8 -9.72 13.77 -23.15
N PRO A 9 -9.60 14.75 -22.23
CA PRO A 9 -9.80 16.14 -22.58
C PRO A 9 -8.72 16.61 -23.55
N PHE A 10 -9.06 17.52 -24.45
CA PHE A 10 -8.15 18.08 -25.43
C PHE A 10 -8.17 19.60 -25.41
N THR A 11 -7.05 20.23 -25.77
CA THR A 11 -6.94 21.69 -25.90
C THR A 11 -7.42 22.15 -27.29
N GLU A 12 -7.61 23.45 -27.49
CA GLU A 12 -7.93 24.03 -28.82
C GLU A 12 -6.91 23.68 -29.89
N SER A 13 -5.64 23.55 -29.49
CA SER A 13 -4.54 23.13 -30.35
C SER A 13 -4.55 21.62 -30.66
N GLY A 14 -5.53 20.87 -30.13
CA GLY A 14 -5.66 19.43 -30.31
C GLY A 14 -4.70 18.60 -29.44
N VAL A 15 -4.06 19.21 -28.43
CA VAL A 15 -3.14 18.49 -27.53
C VAL A 15 -3.94 17.69 -26.53
N VAL A 16 -3.63 16.40 -26.44
CA VAL A 16 -4.19 15.48 -25.45
C VAL A 16 -3.13 15.24 -24.37
N PRO A 17 -3.44 15.39 -23.07
CA PRO A 17 -2.46 15.21 -22.02
C PRO A 17 -2.11 13.72 -21.83
N ASP A 18 -0.83 13.42 -21.65
CA ASP A 18 -0.37 12.06 -21.34
C ASP A 18 -0.68 11.65 -19.89
N ILE A 19 -0.54 12.59 -18.95
CA ILE A 19 -0.72 12.39 -17.52
C ILE A 19 -1.53 13.55 -16.94
N ILE A 20 -2.63 13.23 -16.26
CA ILE A 20 -3.44 14.20 -15.52
C ILE A 20 -3.19 14.02 -14.02
N ILE A 21 -2.93 15.12 -13.33
CA ILE A 21 -2.60 15.13 -11.91
C ILE A 21 -3.69 15.88 -11.14
N ASN A 22 -4.01 15.38 -9.95
CA ASN A 22 -4.98 16.03 -9.09
C ASN A 22 -4.45 17.39 -8.58
N PRO A 23 -5.20 18.51 -8.78
CA PRO A 23 -4.77 19.83 -8.31
C PRO A 23 -4.56 19.93 -6.80
N HIS A 24 -5.19 19.07 -5.99
CA HIS A 24 -4.99 19.06 -4.53
C HIS A 24 -3.55 18.71 -4.10
N ALA A 25 -2.74 18.15 -5.00
CA ALA A 25 -1.35 17.79 -4.72
C ALA A 25 -0.41 19.00 -4.57
N PHE A 26 -0.77 20.17 -5.11
CA PHE A 26 0.12 21.33 -5.18
C PHE A 26 0.07 22.25 -3.93
N PRO A 27 -1.10 22.71 -3.45
CA PRO A 27 -1.16 23.68 -2.35
C PRO A 27 -0.63 23.10 -1.03
N SER A 28 -0.93 21.82 -0.78
CA SER A 28 -0.54 21.12 0.46
C SER A 28 0.97 20.84 0.55
N ARG A 29 1.64 20.68 -0.59
CA ARG A 29 3.07 20.30 -0.65
C ARG A 29 3.99 21.48 -0.94
N MET A 30 3.45 22.67 -1.24
CA MET A 30 4.21 23.89 -1.55
C MET A 30 5.26 23.70 -2.66
N THR A 31 4.97 22.85 -3.65
CA THR A 31 5.89 22.47 -4.74
C THR A 31 5.73 23.39 -5.95
N ILE A 32 6.00 24.69 -5.76
CA ILE A 32 5.85 25.71 -6.82
C ILE A 32 6.81 25.45 -8.00
N GLY A 33 8.00 24.89 -7.72
CA GLY A 33 9.00 24.60 -8.75
C GLY A 33 8.47 23.73 -9.90
N MET A 34 7.55 22.80 -9.62
CA MET A 34 6.94 21.96 -10.65
C MET A 34 6.04 22.76 -11.61
N LEU A 35 5.35 23.80 -11.11
CA LEU A 35 4.55 24.69 -11.96
C LEU A 35 5.45 25.53 -12.87
N ILE A 36 6.57 26.04 -12.32
CA ILE A 36 7.56 26.81 -13.08
C ILE A 36 8.21 25.92 -14.15
N GLU A 37 8.61 24.70 -13.79
CA GLU A 37 9.18 23.71 -14.72
C GLU A 37 8.20 23.40 -15.85
N SER A 38 6.92 23.21 -15.53
CA SER A 38 5.87 22.94 -16.53
C SER A 38 5.71 24.06 -17.54
N MET A 39 5.76 25.32 -17.08
CA MET A 39 5.72 26.49 -17.95
C MET A 39 7.00 26.64 -18.79
N ALA A 40 8.16 26.47 -18.16
CA ALA A 40 9.46 26.57 -18.83
C ALA A 40 9.63 25.46 -19.88
N GLY A 41 9.23 24.23 -19.57
CA GLY A 41 9.24 23.11 -20.50
C GLY A 41 8.38 23.40 -21.73
N LYS A 42 7.20 24.00 -21.53
CA LYS A 42 6.32 24.41 -22.63
C LYS A 42 6.93 25.52 -23.49
N SER A 43 7.49 26.58 -22.88
CA SER A 43 8.15 27.65 -23.65
C SER A 43 9.40 27.14 -24.38
N GLY A 44 10.16 26.24 -23.75
CA GLY A 44 11.32 25.57 -24.35
C GLY A 44 10.95 24.72 -25.57
N CYS A 45 9.84 23.99 -25.52
CA CYS A 45 9.32 23.26 -26.67
C CYS A 45 8.91 24.19 -27.82
N CYS A 46 8.31 25.34 -27.53
CA CYS A 46 7.87 26.29 -28.56
C CYS A 46 9.03 27.06 -29.19
N SER A 47 10.02 27.46 -28.38
CA SER A 47 11.21 28.20 -28.82
C SER A 47 12.29 27.32 -29.45
N GLY A 48 12.27 26.01 -29.18
CA GLY A 48 13.32 25.09 -29.58
C GLY A 48 14.62 25.26 -28.79
N VAL A 49 14.60 26.03 -27.70
CA VAL A 49 15.76 26.30 -26.85
C VAL A 49 15.65 25.48 -25.56
N ILE A 50 16.75 24.84 -25.17
CA ILE A 50 16.83 24.15 -23.89
C ILE A 50 16.86 25.22 -22.79
N GLN A 51 15.83 25.23 -21.95
CA GLN A 51 15.77 26.16 -20.83
C GLN A 51 16.73 25.70 -19.74
N ASP A 52 17.58 26.63 -19.28
CA ASP A 52 18.56 26.38 -18.24
C ASP A 52 17.92 26.48 -16.86
N ALA A 53 17.84 25.35 -16.14
CA ALA A 53 17.25 25.28 -14.80
C ALA A 53 18.32 25.29 -13.69
N SER A 54 19.51 25.82 -13.97
CA SER A 54 20.61 25.92 -13.00
C SER A 54 20.21 26.71 -11.76
N THR A 55 20.57 26.19 -10.59
CA THR A 55 20.17 26.77 -9.30
C THR A 55 20.77 28.16 -9.09
N PHE A 56 19.94 29.12 -8.66
CA PHE A 56 20.32 30.50 -8.31
C PHE A 56 20.80 31.39 -9.47
N GLU A 57 20.66 30.97 -10.72
CA GLU A 57 20.89 31.85 -11.86
C GLU A 57 19.68 32.77 -12.11
N LYS A 58 19.91 34.08 -12.19
CA LYS A 58 18.89 35.09 -12.49
C LYS A 58 18.60 35.19 -13.99
N LYS A 59 18.20 34.10 -14.63
CA LYS A 59 17.77 34.12 -16.04
C LYS A 59 16.26 34.35 -16.18
N PHE A 60 15.48 33.89 -15.20
CA PHE A 60 14.02 33.97 -15.24
C PHE A 60 13.51 34.75 -14.03
N GLU A 61 13.00 35.95 -14.27
CA GLU A 61 12.25 36.70 -13.27
C GLU A 61 10.76 36.72 -13.65
N PHE A 62 9.91 36.41 -12.68
CA PHE A 62 8.53 36.89 -12.72
C PHE A 62 8.60 38.37 -12.41
N LYS A 63 8.14 39.24 -13.32
CA LYS A 63 8.15 40.70 -13.13
C LYS A 63 7.53 41.04 -11.77
N HIS A 64 8.38 41.34 -10.79
CA HIS A 64 8.00 42.18 -9.67
C HIS A 64 8.17 43.62 -10.16
N ASN A 65 7.25 44.50 -9.77
CA ASN A 65 7.07 45.89 -10.21
C ASN A 65 8.25 46.86 -9.95
N ASN A 66 9.50 46.41 -10.08
CA ASN A 66 10.69 47.27 -10.03
C ASN A 66 11.18 47.45 -11.46
N GLU A 67 11.09 48.68 -11.95
CA GLU A 67 11.29 49.10 -13.35
C GLU A 67 12.75 49.00 -13.86
N SER A 68 13.63 48.22 -13.22
CA SER A 68 15.08 48.31 -13.43
C SER A 68 15.75 47.14 -14.13
N ASP A 69 15.05 46.09 -14.59
CA ASP A 69 15.70 44.96 -15.28
C ASP A 69 14.99 44.62 -16.60
N LYS A 70 15.39 45.32 -17.68
CA LYS A 70 14.86 45.15 -19.05
C LYS A 70 15.40 43.93 -19.80
N GLU A 71 16.30 43.16 -19.20
CA GLU A 71 17.04 42.07 -19.87
C GLU A 71 16.55 40.67 -19.50
N ASN A 72 15.68 40.53 -18.49
CA ASN A 72 15.15 39.23 -18.06
C ASN A 72 13.83 38.93 -18.79
N ILE A 73 13.87 37.93 -19.67
CA ILE A 73 12.67 37.46 -20.37
C ILE A 73 11.85 36.61 -19.39
N SER A 74 10.63 37.05 -19.08
CA SER A 74 9.71 36.24 -18.28
C SER A 74 9.16 35.09 -19.12
N ILE A 75 9.11 33.88 -18.55
CA ILE A 75 8.55 32.67 -19.21
C ILE A 75 7.13 32.94 -19.73
N GLY A 76 6.33 33.72 -18.98
CA GLY A 76 4.98 34.10 -19.40
C GLY A 76 4.95 35.02 -20.63
N ASP A 77 5.93 35.90 -20.80
CA ASP A 77 6.04 36.75 -21.99
C ASP A 77 6.44 35.93 -23.22
N GLU A 78 7.26 34.89 -23.06
CA GLU A 78 7.56 33.95 -24.15
C GLU A 78 6.33 33.16 -24.57
N LEU A 79 5.58 32.62 -23.60
CA LEU A 79 4.33 31.92 -23.89
C LEU A 79 3.35 32.83 -24.63
N ALA A 80 3.22 34.09 -24.21
CA ALA A 80 2.39 35.08 -24.89
C ALA A 80 2.82 35.36 -26.34
N LYS A 81 4.13 35.37 -26.64
CA LYS A 81 4.64 35.52 -28.03
C LYS A 81 4.18 34.37 -28.94
N TYR A 82 4.01 33.17 -28.40
CA TYR A 82 3.54 32.01 -29.13
C TYR A 82 2.01 31.83 -29.09
N GLY A 83 1.27 32.81 -28.57
CA GLY A 83 -0.19 32.79 -28.51
C GLY A 83 -0.77 31.99 -27.35
N PHE A 84 0.03 31.60 -26.37
CA PHE A 84 -0.42 30.96 -25.15
C PHE A 84 -0.71 31.98 -24.03
N ASN A 85 -1.51 31.58 -23.06
CA ASN A 85 -1.76 32.40 -21.87
C ASN A 85 -0.47 32.57 -21.05
N TYR A 86 -0.28 33.76 -20.47
CA TYR A 86 0.87 34.12 -19.65
C TYR A 86 1.09 33.15 -18.47
N TYR A 87 -0.01 32.68 -17.87
CA TYR A 87 0.03 31.74 -16.74
C TYR A 87 0.06 30.25 -17.14
N GLY A 88 0.04 29.94 -18.44
CA GLY A 88 0.00 28.56 -18.94
C GLY A 88 -1.36 27.85 -18.81
N ASN A 89 -2.43 28.58 -18.47
CA ASN A 89 -3.78 28.04 -18.45
C ASN A 89 -4.41 28.08 -19.85
N GLU A 90 -5.08 27.01 -20.25
CA GLU A 90 -5.74 26.89 -21.54
C GLU A 90 -7.19 26.41 -21.39
N PRO A 91 -8.10 26.85 -22.28
CA PRO A 91 -9.40 26.23 -22.40
C PRO A 91 -9.24 24.78 -22.88
N MET A 92 -9.99 23.88 -22.27
CA MET A 92 -10.01 22.47 -22.63
C MET A 92 -11.44 22.01 -22.84
N TYR A 93 -11.60 21.03 -23.71
CA TYR A 93 -12.89 20.43 -24.05
C TYR A 93 -12.95 19.01 -23.49
N SER A 94 -14.14 18.61 -23.04
CA SER A 94 -14.41 17.26 -22.57
C SER A 94 -14.47 16.30 -23.76
N GLY A 95 -13.63 15.26 -23.78
CA GLY A 95 -13.68 14.21 -24.81
C GLY A 95 -15.01 13.42 -24.84
N ILE A 96 -15.72 13.38 -23.71
CA ILE A 96 -16.99 12.65 -23.57
C ILE A 96 -18.18 13.49 -24.05
N THR A 97 -18.25 14.76 -23.64
CA THR A 97 -19.42 15.61 -23.91
C THR A 97 -19.22 16.60 -25.05
N GLY A 98 -17.97 16.86 -25.46
CA GLY A 98 -17.62 17.88 -26.44
C GLY A 98 -17.73 19.32 -25.94
N ASN A 99 -18.19 19.54 -24.71
CA ASN A 99 -18.33 20.87 -24.14
C ASN A 99 -17.01 21.38 -23.55
N GLU A 100 -16.83 22.69 -23.60
CA GLU A 100 -15.73 23.39 -22.91
C GLU A 100 -15.89 23.28 -21.38
N PHE A 101 -14.78 23.12 -20.67
CA PHE A 101 -14.80 23.20 -19.22
C PHE A 101 -15.06 24.63 -18.75
N LYS A 102 -15.73 24.77 -17.60
CA LYS A 102 -16.03 26.10 -17.02
C LYS A 102 -14.80 26.84 -16.49
N THR A 103 -13.67 26.16 -16.42
CA THR A 103 -12.43 26.68 -15.82
C THR A 103 -11.27 26.32 -16.73
N ASP A 104 -10.36 27.27 -16.90
CA ASP A 104 -9.13 27.03 -17.64
C ASP A 104 -8.27 26.00 -16.90
N ILE A 105 -7.63 25.11 -17.67
CA ILE A 105 -6.81 24.04 -17.15
C ILE A 105 -5.34 24.41 -17.35
N PHE A 106 -4.55 24.25 -16.30
CA PHE A 106 -3.10 24.43 -16.39
C PHE A 106 -2.47 23.25 -17.15
N VAL A 107 -1.84 23.54 -18.29
CA VAL A 107 -1.22 22.53 -19.17
C VAL A 107 0.21 22.93 -19.48
N GLY A 108 1.16 22.04 -19.21
CA GLY A 108 2.56 22.22 -19.61
C GLY A 108 3.32 20.90 -19.68
N VAL A 109 4.63 21.02 -19.90
CA VAL A 109 5.51 19.87 -20.20
C VAL A 109 6.46 19.67 -19.03
N VAL A 110 6.37 18.51 -18.39
CA VAL A 110 7.20 18.15 -17.23
C VAL A 110 7.76 16.75 -17.44
N PHE A 111 9.02 16.56 -17.05
CA PHE A 111 9.63 15.24 -17.09
C PHE A 111 9.22 14.39 -15.88
N TYR A 112 8.66 13.21 -16.14
CA TYR A 112 8.30 12.23 -15.11
C TYR A 112 9.27 11.04 -15.09
N GLN A 113 9.82 10.74 -13.92
CA GLN A 113 10.64 9.56 -13.72
C GLN A 113 9.81 8.32 -13.42
N ARG A 114 9.99 7.25 -14.21
CA ARG A 114 9.41 5.93 -13.92
C ARG A 114 10.10 5.29 -12.71
N LEU A 115 9.34 4.99 -11.67
CA LEU A 115 9.84 4.31 -10.46
C LEU A 115 9.94 2.78 -10.65
N ARG A 116 10.90 2.16 -9.95
CA ARG A 116 11.16 0.71 -10.02
C ARG A 116 10.09 -0.17 -9.37
N HIS A 117 9.29 0.37 -8.45
CA HIS A 117 8.37 -0.41 -7.63
C HIS A 117 7.04 -0.62 -8.34
N MET A 118 6.94 -1.69 -9.14
CA MET A 118 5.75 -2.03 -9.90
C MET A 118 4.70 -2.79 -9.06
N VAL A 119 3.42 -2.63 -9.40
CA VAL A 119 2.30 -3.32 -8.73
C VAL A 119 2.41 -4.85 -8.86
N ASN A 120 2.85 -5.31 -10.04
CA ASN A 120 3.06 -6.74 -10.31
C ASN A 120 4.01 -7.40 -9.31
N ASP A 121 4.95 -6.65 -8.73
CA ASP A 121 5.92 -7.15 -7.75
C ASP A 121 5.43 -7.04 -6.30
N LYS A 122 4.26 -6.45 -6.06
CA LYS A 122 3.68 -6.25 -4.72
C LYS A 122 2.46 -7.10 -4.41
N TYR A 123 1.70 -7.59 -5.39
CA TYR A 123 0.54 -8.43 -5.10
C TYR A 123 0.96 -9.75 -4.40
N GLN A 124 0.24 -10.16 -3.37
CA GLN A 124 0.48 -11.42 -2.66
C GLN A 124 -0.87 -12.00 -2.26
N VAL A 125 -1.06 -13.29 -2.53
CA VAL A 125 -2.27 -14.04 -2.20
C VAL A 125 -1.85 -15.39 -1.64
N ARG A 126 -2.59 -15.88 -0.64
CA ARG A 126 -2.43 -17.22 -0.10
C ARG A 126 -3.80 -17.82 0.19
N THR A 127 -4.03 -19.03 -0.31
CA THR A 127 -5.19 -19.87 0.01
C THR A 127 -4.75 -21.02 0.92
N SER A 128 -3.87 -21.89 0.40
CA SER A 128 -3.15 -22.92 1.14
C SER A 128 -1.71 -22.95 0.64
N GLY A 129 -0.76 -23.43 1.45
CA GLY A 129 0.63 -23.45 1.04
C GLY A 129 1.54 -24.08 2.07
N ALA A 130 2.84 -24.04 1.78
CA ALA A 130 3.85 -24.59 2.67
C ALA A 130 3.77 -23.98 4.08
N VAL A 131 3.97 -24.83 5.07
CA VAL A 131 4.06 -24.49 6.48
C VAL A 131 5.45 -24.84 7.01
N VAL A 132 5.91 -24.10 8.01
CA VAL A 132 7.17 -24.39 8.69
C VAL A 132 7.00 -25.68 9.47
N ALA A 133 7.94 -26.63 9.35
CA ALA A 133 7.82 -27.94 9.97
C ALA A 133 7.77 -27.88 11.52
N THR A 134 8.47 -26.92 12.12
CA THR A 134 8.56 -26.76 13.58
C THR A 134 7.29 -26.19 14.20
N THR A 135 6.72 -25.12 13.64
CA THR A 135 5.56 -24.42 14.20
C THR A 135 4.24 -24.76 13.53
N ARG A 136 4.29 -25.43 12.36
CA ARG A 136 3.15 -25.63 11.44
C ARG A 136 2.47 -24.33 10.99
N GLN A 137 3.11 -23.18 11.18
CA GLN A 137 2.60 -21.90 10.69
C GLN A 137 2.98 -21.66 9.22
N PRO A 138 2.22 -20.84 8.50
CA PRO A 138 2.58 -20.38 7.15
C PRO A 138 4.02 -19.86 7.04
N VAL A 139 4.74 -20.28 5.99
CA VAL A 139 6.08 -19.76 5.68
C VAL A 139 6.00 -18.26 5.34
N GLY A 140 7.05 -17.50 5.66
CA GLY A 140 7.15 -16.09 5.30
C GLY A 140 7.61 -15.86 3.86
N GLY A 141 7.23 -14.70 3.31
CA GLY A 141 7.78 -14.18 2.06
C GLY A 141 7.01 -14.60 0.80
N ARG A 142 6.86 -13.64 -0.12
CA ARG A 142 6.12 -13.80 -1.37
C ARG A 142 6.68 -14.90 -2.27
N LYS A 143 8.01 -15.04 -2.35
CA LYS A 143 8.68 -16.06 -3.21
C LYS A 143 8.26 -17.48 -2.85
N ASN A 144 7.91 -17.72 -1.59
CA ASN A 144 7.53 -19.05 -1.08
C ASN A 144 6.00 -19.23 -1.00
N LEU A 145 5.23 -18.34 -1.66
CA LEU A 145 3.77 -18.26 -1.51
C LEU A 145 3.36 -18.18 -0.02
N GLY A 146 4.14 -17.40 0.73
CA GLY A 146 4.02 -17.28 2.16
C GLY A 146 2.74 -16.60 2.64
N GLY A 147 2.43 -16.79 3.91
CA GLY A 147 1.30 -16.12 4.57
C GLY A 147 1.54 -14.63 4.77
N VAL A 148 0.44 -13.89 4.95
CA VAL A 148 0.48 -12.52 5.45
C VAL A 148 0.67 -12.59 6.95
N ARG A 149 1.53 -11.73 7.50
CA ARG A 149 1.74 -11.64 8.93
C ARG A 149 0.54 -10.94 9.56
N PHE A 150 -0.08 -11.60 10.53
CA PHE A 150 -1.09 -11.00 11.40
C PHE A 150 -0.43 -10.76 12.76
N GLY A 151 -0.16 -9.49 13.07
CA GLY A 151 0.57 -9.09 14.27
C GLY A 151 -0.33 -8.69 15.43
N GLU A 152 0.31 -8.16 16.47
CA GLU A 152 -0.38 -7.72 17.69
C GLU A 152 -1.27 -6.50 17.43
N MET A 153 -0.82 -5.57 16.58
CA MET A 153 -1.61 -4.39 16.23
C MET A 153 -2.89 -4.77 15.48
N GLU A 154 -2.82 -5.72 14.55
CA GLU A 154 -3.98 -6.20 13.82
C GLU A 154 -4.94 -6.98 14.73
N ARG A 155 -4.41 -7.76 15.69
CA ARG A 155 -5.21 -8.42 16.73
C ARG A 155 -5.99 -7.40 17.56
N ASP A 156 -5.29 -6.38 18.06
CA ASP A 156 -5.89 -5.40 18.98
C ASP A 156 -6.97 -4.57 18.27
N ALA A 157 -6.79 -4.27 16.98
CA ALA A 157 -7.82 -3.66 16.15
C ALA A 157 -9.09 -4.55 16.05
N MET A 158 -8.94 -5.87 15.86
CA MET A 158 -10.09 -6.79 15.80
C MET A 158 -10.80 -6.93 17.15
N ILE A 159 -10.05 -6.87 18.25
CA ILE A 159 -10.60 -6.86 19.62
C ILE A 159 -11.42 -5.58 19.85
N ALA A 160 -10.92 -4.42 19.40
CA ALA A 160 -11.64 -3.15 19.53
C ALA A 160 -13.00 -3.15 18.80
N HIS A 161 -13.09 -3.86 17.68
CA HIS A 161 -14.35 -4.07 16.96
C HIS A 161 -15.28 -5.12 17.60
N GLY A 162 -14.82 -5.88 18.60
CA GLY A 162 -15.61 -6.93 19.26
C GLY A 162 -15.82 -8.19 18.41
N THR A 163 -14.98 -8.42 17.40
CA THR A 163 -15.15 -9.50 16.42
C THR A 163 -14.50 -10.82 16.87
N SER A 164 -15.06 -11.45 17.90
CA SER A 164 -14.50 -12.67 18.52
C SER A 164 -14.37 -13.86 17.56
N TYR A 165 -15.38 -14.13 16.74
CA TYR A 165 -15.35 -15.23 15.77
C TYR A 165 -14.30 -15.03 14.68
N ILE A 166 -14.13 -13.81 14.18
CA ILE A 166 -13.12 -13.49 13.16
C ILE A 166 -11.71 -13.60 13.77
N LEU A 167 -11.53 -13.12 15.00
CA LEU A 167 -10.27 -13.27 15.72
C LEU A 167 -9.87 -14.73 15.89
N ASN A 168 -10.82 -15.58 16.31
CA ASN A 168 -10.58 -17.01 16.42
C ASN A 168 -10.27 -17.66 15.06
N ASP A 169 -11.02 -17.30 14.02
CA ASP A 169 -10.81 -17.83 12.67
C ASP A 169 -9.42 -17.48 12.13
N ARG A 170 -8.96 -16.24 12.32
CA ARG A 170 -7.66 -15.76 11.82
C ARG A 170 -6.47 -16.30 12.62
N LEU A 171 -6.59 -16.43 13.94
CA LEU A 171 -5.49 -16.86 14.81
C LEU A 171 -5.42 -18.37 15.05
N LEU A 172 -6.49 -19.13 14.79
CA LEU A 172 -6.54 -20.58 15.00
C LEU A 172 -6.86 -21.32 13.70
N ASN A 173 -8.04 -21.12 13.12
CA ASN A 173 -8.53 -21.95 12.01
C ASN A 173 -7.70 -21.78 10.73
N CYS A 174 -7.31 -20.55 10.41
CA CYS A 174 -6.55 -20.21 9.20
C CYS A 174 -5.03 -20.41 9.36
N SER A 175 -4.53 -20.69 10.56
CA SER A 175 -3.10 -20.82 10.85
C SER A 175 -2.70 -22.28 11.11
N ASP A 176 -2.71 -22.70 12.37
CA ASP A 176 -2.09 -23.90 12.90
C ASP A 176 -3.08 -24.71 13.75
N TYR A 177 -4.34 -24.73 13.33
CA TYR A 177 -5.39 -25.57 13.92
C TYR A 177 -4.96 -27.04 13.96
N THR A 178 -4.98 -27.62 15.16
CA THR A 178 -4.66 -29.03 15.39
C THR A 178 -5.52 -29.61 16.51
N VAL A 179 -5.97 -30.85 16.31
CA VAL A 179 -6.69 -31.63 17.32
C VAL A 179 -5.68 -32.47 18.09
N PHE A 180 -5.74 -32.43 19.42
CA PHE A 180 -4.89 -33.25 20.27
C PHE A 180 -5.69 -34.11 21.24
N THR A 181 -5.10 -35.25 21.58
CA THR A 181 -5.59 -36.13 22.64
C THR A 181 -5.10 -35.66 24.00
N TYR A 182 -6.03 -35.39 24.91
CA TYR A 182 -5.80 -34.98 26.29
C TYR A 182 -6.06 -36.14 27.24
N CYS A 183 -5.16 -36.38 28.20
CA CYS A 183 -5.35 -37.39 29.24
C CYS A 183 -5.94 -36.79 30.53
N CYS A 184 -7.09 -37.30 30.99
CA CYS A 184 -7.75 -36.78 32.20
C CYS A 184 -6.98 -37.04 33.50
N LYS A 185 -6.15 -38.09 33.54
CA LYS A 185 -5.37 -38.44 34.75
C LYS A 185 -4.12 -37.57 34.89
N CYS A 186 -3.32 -37.44 33.82
CA CYS A 186 -2.08 -36.65 33.86
C CYS A 186 -2.27 -35.18 33.46
N LYS A 187 -3.48 -34.79 33.01
CA LYS A 187 -3.88 -33.42 32.69
C LYS A 187 -2.95 -32.72 31.69
N SER A 188 -2.44 -33.48 30.74
CA SER A 188 -1.50 -33.00 29.73
C SER A 188 -1.78 -33.62 28.36
N ILE A 189 -1.23 -32.95 27.35
CA ILE A 189 -1.46 -33.24 25.93
C ILE A 189 -0.22 -33.90 25.30
N LEU A 190 0.95 -33.77 25.94
CA LEU A 190 2.24 -34.15 25.37
C LEU A 190 2.48 -35.66 25.35
N PHE A 191 1.94 -36.39 26.34
CA PHE A 191 2.26 -37.80 26.58
C PHE A 191 1.18 -38.76 26.10
N ALA A 192 0.13 -38.26 25.44
CA ALA A 192 -0.94 -39.07 24.91
C ALA A 192 -0.74 -39.21 23.39
N THR A 193 -0.52 -40.45 22.94
CA THR A 193 -0.47 -40.82 21.52
C THR A 193 -1.31 -42.08 21.32
N ASN A 194 -2.22 -42.07 20.34
CA ASN A 194 -3.10 -43.19 20.01
C ASN A 194 -3.81 -43.83 21.23
N ASN A 195 -4.45 -42.99 22.07
CA ASN A 195 -5.17 -43.42 23.28
C ASN A 195 -4.33 -44.24 24.27
N LYS A 196 -3.01 -44.04 24.26
CA LYS A 196 -2.08 -44.57 25.26
C LYS A 196 -1.34 -43.42 25.87
N CYS A 197 -1.30 -43.40 27.20
CA CYS A 197 -0.52 -42.43 27.96
C CYS A 197 0.47 -43.14 28.86
N ILE A 198 1.64 -42.52 29.04
CA ILE A 198 2.69 -42.99 29.96
C ILE A 198 2.15 -43.18 31.39
N CYS A 199 1.17 -42.38 31.82
CA CYS A 199 0.60 -42.46 33.17
C CYS A 199 -0.41 -43.63 33.38
N GLY A 200 -0.64 -44.46 32.35
CA GLY A 200 -1.60 -45.58 32.39
C GLY A 200 -3.07 -45.16 32.45
N GLY A 201 -3.36 -43.88 32.17
CA GLY A 201 -4.74 -43.37 32.10
C GLY A 201 -5.49 -43.97 30.91
N LYS A 202 -6.76 -44.32 31.12
CA LYS A 202 -7.65 -44.87 30.08
C LYS A 202 -8.66 -43.86 29.52
N ILE A 203 -8.82 -42.71 30.20
CA ILE A 203 -9.81 -41.70 29.84
C ILE A 203 -9.10 -40.58 29.07
N PHE A 204 -9.51 -40.40 27.82
CA PHE A 204 -8.97 -39.42 26.89
C PHE A 204 -10.09 -38.55 26.32
N ASN A 205 -9.82 -37.25 26.19
CA ASN A 205 -10.69 -36.30 25.51
C ASN A 205 -9.94 -35.68 24.33
N GLU A 206 -10.66 -35.23 23.32
CA GLU A 206 -10.07 -34.45 22.23
C GLU A 206 -10.20 -32.95 22.54
N VAL A 207 -9.14 -32.20 22.26
CA VAL A 207 -9.10 -30.75 22.47
C VAL A 207 -8.47 -30.09 21.25
N GLU A 208 -9.13 -29.04 20.78
CA GLU A 208 -8.67 -28.21 19.67
C GLU A 208 -7.82 -27.05 20.22
N MET A 209 -6.62 -26.87 19.67
CA MET A 209 -5.77 -25.72 20.01
C MET A 209 -4.70 -25.50 18.91
N PRO A 210 -4.03 -24.34 18.91
CA PRO A 210 -2.93 -24.08 17.99
C PRO A 210 -1.76 -25.03 18.25
N TYR A 211 -1.11 -25.51 17.19
CA TYR A 211 0.08 -26.36 17.31
C TYR A 211 1.22 -25.67 18.06
N VAL A 212 1.34 -24.35 17.92
CA VAL A 212 2.35 -23.55 18.62
C VAL A 212 2.21 -23.63 20.14
N PHE A 213 0.99 -23.79 20.66
CA PHE A 213 0.78 -23.98 22.10
C PHE A 213 1.38 -25.30 22.59
N LYS A 214 1.26 -26.38 21.80
CA LYS A 214 1.93 -27.65 22.10
C LYS A 214 3.46 -27.49 22.08
N TYR A 215 3.97 -26.74 21.10
CA TYR A 215 5.40 -26.44 21.00
C TYR A 215 5.92 -25.69 22.25
N LEU A 216 5.20 -24.66 22.70
CA LEU A 216 5.50 -23.95 23.96
C LEU A 216 5.50 -24.91 25.17
N CYS A 217 4.51 -25.79 25.28
CA CYS A 217 4.47 -26.77 26.36
C CYS A 217 5.68 -27.71 26.33
N SER A 218 6.18 -28.08 25.15
CA SER A 218 7.37 -28.92 25.02
C SER A 218 8.67 -28.18 25.40
N GLU A 219 8.79 -26.89 25.09
CA GLU A 219 9.94 -26.07 25.51
C GLU A 219 9.96 -25.87 27.04
N LEU A 220 8.80 -25.61 27.64
CA LEU A 220 8.68 -25.52 29.11
C LEU A 220 9.06 -26.84 29.79
N LEU A 221 8.65 -27.97 29.21
CA LEU A 221 9.02 -29.29 29.72
C LEU A 221 10.52 -29.54 29.66
N ALA A 222 11.21 -29.07 28.62
CA ALA A 222 12.68 -29.17 28.53
C ALA A 222 13.38 -28.41 29.67
N MET A 223 12.75 -27.37 30.22
CA MET A 223 13.19 -26.66 31.42
C MET A 223 12.68 -27.27 32.74
N ASN A 224 12.14 -28.49 32.70
CA ASN A 224 11.48 -29.18 33.82
C ASN A 224 10.24 -28.46 34.39
N ILE A 225 9.63 -27.56 33.61
CA ILE A 225 8.38 -26.89 34.00
C ILE A 225 7.21 -27.68 33.42
N ARG A 226 6.33 -28.19 34.29
CA ARG A 226 5.14 -28.93 33.89
C ARG A 226 3.92 -28.02 33.82
N VAL A 227 3.34 -27.89 32.62
CA VAL A 227 2.04 -27.25 32.41
C VAL A 227 0.91 -28.25 32.69
N ILE A 228 -0.02 -27.88 33.57
CA ILE A 228 -1.20 -28.68 33.90
C ILE A 228 -2.43 -27.97 33.35
N LEU A 229 -3.21 -28.65 32.51
CA LEU A 229 -4.42 -28.10 31.92
C LEU A 229 -5.64 -28.68 32.62
N ASN A 230 -6.38 -27.83 33.33
CA ASN A 230 -7.66 -28.18 33.92
C ASN A 230 -8.77 -27.86 32.93
N LEU A 231 -9.28 -28.88 32.24
CA LEU A 231 -10.46 -28.72 31.39
C LEU A 231 -11.70 -28.67 32.28
N LYS A 232 -12.53 -27.64 32.13
CA LYS A 232 -13.91 -27.69 32.59
C LYS A 232 -14.69 -28.54 31.59
N GLN A 233 -15.42 -29.54 32.07
CA GLN A 233 -16.38 -30.23 31.22
C GLN A 233 -17.38 -29.20 30.69
N PRO A 234 -17.78 -29.28 29.42
CA PRO A 234 -18.83 -28.42 28.92
C PRO A 234 -20.07 -28.66 29.79
N GLN A 235 -20.57 -27.60 30.43
CA GLN A 235 -21.95 -27.63 30.91
C GLN A 235 -22.79 -27.77 29.66
N VAL A 236 -23.30 -28.98 29.44
CA VAL A 236 -24.33 -29.22 28.43
C VAL A 236 -25.51 -28.36 28.88
N ILE A 237 -25.74 -27.25 28.17
CA ILE A 237 -26.96 -26.45 28.27
C ILE A 237 -28.04 -27.18 27.49
#